data_AF-A0A512NR64-F1
#
_entry.id   AF-A0A512NR64-F1
#
_cell.length_a   1.000
_cell.length_b   1.000
_cell.length_c   1.000
_cell.angle_alpha   90.00
_cell.angle_beta   90.00
_cell.angle_gamma   90.00
#
_symmetry.space_group_name_H-M   'P 1'
#
loop_
_entity.id
_entity.type
_entity.pdbx_description
1 polymer ?
#
loop_
_entity_poly.entity_id
_entity_poly.type
_entity_poly.pdbx_seq_one_letter_code
_entity_poly.pdbx_strand_id
1 'polypeptide(L)'
;MFLRLICIVACLVVSGCASTQLNYNTADLASSLNSLTKRQIFFNLAQALSDPEFVPSQATISIGTAQTLNAVTPSISIPTGLPMVTTARDGTGRFAGSQFTTQVTSPTPTLGVQMTDGWNQSWTMVPLNSAPQLRRLRALYQYVTGTVPHHGTRNLTLEEAERLFLCEYPLQSFNVAPSSGNVTFKIEGCPNNNTRESQSRIVHVDPTFTQGPTCVICIDDLNAKQLRPHINPNLKYNFIRTQKTGDMVGIGSHGTTEFYVCGSPEGDCPRIAQQDPFDGRKAFGDFILFVYEAATVPSASGAGRQTGGSFVYSVR
;
A
#
# COMPACT_ATOMS: atom_id res chain seq x y z
N MET A 1 34.05 -40.51 -17.84
CA MET A 1 32.98 -39.66 -18.40
C MET A 1 31.87 -39.40 -17.36
N PHE A 2 31.19 -40.45 -16.86
CA PHE A 2 30.09 -40.37 -15.87
C PHE A 2 30.21 -39.30 -14.77
N LEU A 3 31.37 -39.18 -14.10
CA LEU A 3 31.57 -38.25 -12.98
C LEU A 3 31.21 -36.78 -13.32
N ARG A 4 31.44 -36.32 -14.56
CA ARG A 4 31.08 -34.95 -14.99
C ARG A 4 29.57 -34.75 -15.13
N LEU A 5 28.83 -35.81 -15.47
CA LEU A 5 27.39 -35.75 -15.70
C LEU A 5 26.63 -35.69 -14.37
N ILE A 6 27.14 -36.36 -13.34
CA ILE A 6 26.63 -36.29 -11.96
C ILE A 6 26.71 -34.85 -11.41
N CYS A 7 27.83 -34.15 -11.61
CA CYS A 7 27.96 -32.75 -11.17
C CYS A 7 26.95 -31.81 -11.84
N ILE A 8 26.68 -31.98 -13.15
CA ILE A 8 25.71 -31.14 -13.88
C ILE A 8 24.29 -31.35 -13.34
N VAL A 9 23.90 -32.60 -13.08
CA VAL A 9 22.59 -32.92 -12.46
C VAL A 9 22.49 -32.34 -11.05
N ALA A 10 23.55 -32.44 -10.24
CA ALA A 10 23.56 -31.86 -8.89
C ALA A 10 23.35 -30.33 -8.91
N CYS A 11 24.03 -29.60 -9.80
CA CYS A 11 23.85 -28.15 -9.93
C CYS A 11 22.42 -27.76 -10.35
N LEU A 12 21.80 -28.53 -11.25
CA LEU A 12 20.41 -28.29 -11.68
C LEU A 12 19.40 -28.51 -10.54
N VAL A 13 19.58 -29.54 -9.71
CA VAL A 13 18.72 -29.79 -8.53
C VAL A 13 18.84 -28.65 -7.51
N VAL A 14 20.05 -28.17 -7.21
CA VAL A 14 20.28 -27.10 -6.24
C VAL A 14 19.67 -25.77 -6.70
N SER A 15 19.75 -25.43 -7.99
CA SER A 15 19.13 -24.20 -8.53
C SER A 15 17.60 -24.19 -8.44
N GLY A 16 16.95 -25.36 -8.52
CA GLY A 16 15.50 -25.49 -8.36
C GLY A 16 15.01 -25.11 -6.95
N CYS A 17 15.74 -25.54 -5.91
CA CYS A 17 15.40 -25.25 -4.51
C CYS A 17 15.44 -23.73 -4.21
N ALA A 18 16.45 -23.02 -4.70
CA ALA A 18 16.56 -21.56 -4.52
C ALA A 18 15.34 -20.81 -5.09
N SER A 19 14.88 -21.20 -6.30
CA SER A 19 13.68 -20.63 -6.93
C SER A 19 12.41 -20.84 -6.09
N THR A 20 12.23 -22.02 -5.49
CA THR A 20 11.08 -22.25 -4.59
C THR A 20 11.13 -21.38 -3.34
N GLN A 21 12.31 -21.15 -2.75
CA GLN A 21 12.45 -20.35 -1.53
C GLN A 21 12.19 -18.85 -1.78
N LEU A 22 12.56 -18.33 -2.95
CA LEU A 22 12.21 -16.95 -3.37
C LEU A 22 10.69 -16.74 -3.44
N ASN A 23 9.94 -17.72 -3.99
CA ASN A 23 8.49 -17.65 -4.06
C ASN A 23 7.82 -17.70 -2.67
N TYR A 24 8.28 -18.56 -1.76
CA TYR A 24 7.76 -18.61 -0.39
C TYR A 24 8.00 -17.30 0.37
N ASN A 25 9.21 -16.74 0.32
CA ASN A 25 9.52 -15.47 0.97
C ASN A 25 8.68 -14.32 0.39
N THR A 26 8.46 -14.30 -0.93
CA THR A 26 7.64 -13.27 -1.59
C THR A 26 6.16 -13.38 -1.17
N ALA A 27 5.63 -14.60 -1.03
CA ALA A 27 4.25 -14.83 -0.58
C ALA A 27 4.04 -14.42 0.89
N ASP A 28 4.99 -14.74 1.78
CA ASP A 28 4.91 -14.38 3.19
C ASP A 28 5.01 -12.85 3.38
N LEU A 29 5.94 -12.20 2.66
CA LEU A 29 6.04 -10.74 2.61
C LEU A 29 4.73 -10.08 2.14
N ALA A 30 4.10 -10.60 1.08
CA ALA A 30 2.81 -10.10 0.60
C ALA A 30 1.69 -10.24 1.65
N SER A 31 1.71 -11.30 2.47
CA SER A 31 0.77 -11.47 3.59
C SER A 31 0.97 -10.39 4.66
N SER A 32 2.22 -10.04 4.96
CA SER A 32 2.57 -9.04 5.97
C SER A 32 2.11 -7.63 5.61
N LEU A 33 2.16 -7.26 4.33
CA LEU A 33 1.70 -5.96 3.82
C LEU A 33 0.20 -5.76 4.01
N ASN A 34 -0.61 -6.77 3.67
CA ASN A 34 -2.06 -6.74 3.86
C ASN A 34 -2.41 -6.65 5.36
N SER A 35 -1.72 -7.42 6.20
CA SER A 35 -1.84 -7.35 7.66
C SER A 35 -1.52 -5.94 8.20
N LEU A 36 -0.46 -5.28 7.69
CA LEU A 36 -0.08 -3.94 8.13
C LEU A 36 -1.10 -2.88 7.71
N THR A 37 -1.58 -2.90 6.46
CA THR A 37 -2.62 -1.94 6.02
C THR A 37 -3.93 -2.17 6.77
N LYS A 38 -4.35 -3.43 6.98
CA LYS A 38 -5.57 -3.74 7.74
C LYS A 38 -5.48 -3.23 9.19
N ARG A 39 -4.30 -3.30 9.81
CA ARG A 39 -4.03 -2.70 11.15
C ARG A 39 -4.13 -1.17 11.13
N GLN A 40 -3.58 -0.49 10.11
CA GLN A 40 -3.72 0.98 9.99
C GLN A 40 -5.19 1.39 9.83
N ILE A 41 -5.96 0.65 9.03
CA ILE A 41 -7.41 0.90 8.84
C ILE A 41 -8.17 0.74 10.17
N PHE A 42 -7.92 -0.33 10.94
CA PHE A 42 -8.58 -0.50 12.23
C PHE A 42 -8.11 0.48 13.32
N PHE A 43 -6.85 0.91 13.30
CA PHE A 43 -6.37 2.01 14.17
C PHE A 43 -7.17 3.30 13.89
N ASN A 44 -7.29 3.68 12.61
CA ASN A 44 -8.01 4.90 12.21
C ASN A 44 -9.51 4.81 12.51
N LEU A 45 -10.13 3.63 12.34
CA LEU A 45 -11.53 3.40 12.75
C LEU A 45 -11.70 3.51 14.27
N ALA A 46 -10.80 2.94 15.08
CA ALA A 46 -10.85 3.04 16.55
C ALA A 46 -10.73 4.50 17.00
N GLN A 47 -9.83 5.27 16.38
CA GLN A 47 -9.66 6.69 16.67
C GLN A 47 -10.88 7.51 16.24
N ALA A 48 -11.44 7.26 15.04
CA ALA A 48 -12.63 7.96 14.51
C ALA A 48 -13.88 7.80 15.39
N LEU A 49 -13.98 6.71 16.15
CA LEU A 49 -15.04 6.45 17.12
C LEU A 49 -14.79 7.10 18.49
N SER A 50 -13.52 7.31 18.83
CA SER A 50 -13.09 7.81 20.15
C SER A 50 -12.94 9.33 20.18
N ASP A 51 -12.66 9.95 19.03
CA ASP A 51 -12.27 11.35 18.89
C ASP A 51 -12.81 11.93 17.55
N PRO A 52 -13.79 12.85 17.58
CA PRO A 52 -14.33 13.49 16.38
C PRO A 52 -13.37 14.53 15.77
N GLU A 53 -12.28 14.89 16.46
CA GLU A 53 -11.26 15.82 15.95
C GLU A 53 -9.95 15.15 15.51
N PHE A 54 -9.93 13.82 15.44
CA PHE A 54 -8.72 13.07 15.11
C PHE A 54 -8.10 13.39 13.74
N VAL A 55 -6.82 13.05 13.61
CA VAL A 55 -6.07 13.04 12.34
C VAL A 55 -5.69 11.58 12.02
N PRO A 56 -6.08 11.03 10.86
CA PRO A 56 -5.70 9.66 10.49
C PRO A 56 -4.19 9.46 10.42
N SER A 57 -3.70 8.34 10.94
CA SER A 57 -2.32 7.90 10.69
C SER A 57 -2.33 6.84 9.58
N GLN A 58 -1.78 7.19 8.42
CA GLN A 58 -1.76 6.33 7.24
C GLN A 58 -0.43 6.52 6.53
N ALA A 59 0.20 5.41 6.15
CA ALA A 59 1.40 5.42 5.31
C ALA A 59 1.13 4.63 4.03
N THR A 60 1.52 5.18 2.89
CA THR A 60 1.59 4.40 1.66
C THR A 60 2.90 3.62 1.65
N ILE A 61 2.80 2.30 1.56
CA ILE A 61 3.97 1.43 1.44
C ILE A 61 4.36 1.44 -0.04
N SER A 62 5.36 2.24 -0.39
CA SER A 62 5.97 2.13 -1.72
C SER A 62 6.67 0.77 -1.82
N ILE A 63 6.54 0.11 -2.96
CA ILE A 63 6.97 -1.27 -3.17
C ILE A 63 8.47 -1.39 -2.86
N GLY A 64 8.80 -2.20 -1.87
CA GLY A 64 10.18 -2.54 -1.53
C GLY A 64 10.66 -3.78 -2.26
N THR A 65 11.96 -3.83 -2.56
CA THR A 65 12.59 -4.99 -3.21
C THR A 65 12.77 -6.14 -2.22
N ALA A 66 12.67 -7.39 -2.70
CA ALA A 66 12.98 -8.62 -1.96
C ALA A 66 14.33 -9.18 -2.41
N GLN A 67 15.29 -9.35 -1.49
CA GLN A 67 16.72 -9.49 -1.82
C GLN A 67 17.55 -10.02 -0.62
N THR A 68 18.08 -11.25 -0.70
CA THR A 68 18.92 -11.93 0.33
C THR A 68 20.36 -12.29 -0.11
N LEU A 69 21.38 -12.05 0.73
CA LEU A 69 22.78 -12.45 0.49
C LEU A 69 23.06 -13.89 0.97
N ASN A 70 23.45 -14.79 0.07
CA ASN A 70 24.00 -16.11 0.39
C ASN A 70 25.27 -16.37 -0.45
N ALA A 71 26.44 -16.20 0.15
CA ALA A 71 27.72 -16.45 -0.52
C ALA A 71 28.21 -17.89 -0.25
N VAL A 72 28.18 -18.74 -1.27
CA VAL A 72 28.86 -20.05 -1.26
C VAL A 72 30.08 -19.94 -2.17
N THR A 73 31.28 -20.08 -1.60
CA THR A 73 32.56 -19.92 -2.29
C THR A 73 33.31 -21.27 -2.41
N PRO A 74 32.97 -22.13 -3.38
CA PRO A 74 33.62 -23.43 -3.56
C PRO A 74 35.02 -23.26 -4.17
N SER A 75 36.03 -23.12 -3.31
CA SER A 75 37.44 -23.05 -3.70
C SER A 75 38.03 -24.44 -4.00
N ILE A 76 37.84 -24.91 -5.24
CA ILE A 76 38.47 -26.16 -5.72
C ILE A 76 39.90 -25.88 -6.18
N SER A 77 40.88 -26.00 -5.28
CA SER A 77 42.31 -25.96 -5.60
C SER A 77 42.77 -27.31 -6.18
N ILE A 78 42.97 -27.37 -7.51
CA ILE A 78 43.56 -28.53 -8.17
C ILE A 78 45.05 -28.24 -8.44
N PRO A 79 46.01 -28.87 -7.75
CA PRO A 79 47.43 -28.70 -8.02
C PRO A 79 47.85 -29.46 -9.29
N THR A 80 47.60 -28.85 -10.46
CA THR A 80 47.97 -29.41 -11.77
C THR A 80 49.36 -29.00 -12.26
N GLY A 81 50.03 -28.07 -11.57
CA GLY A 81 51.40 -27.67 -11.88
C GLY A 81 52.42 -28.64 -11.29
N LEU A 82 53.28 -29.20 -12.15
CA LEU A 82 54.56 -29.76 -11.70
C LEU A 82 55.38 -28.65 -11.05
N PRO A 83 56.11 -28.90 -9.94
CA PRO A 83 56.88 -27.88 -9.25
C PRO A 83 58.00 -27.35 -10.15
N MET A 84 57.95 -26.07 -10.50
CA MET A 84 59.05 -25.42 -11.22
C MET A 84 60.12 -24.97 -10.23
N VAL A 85 61.34 -25.45 -10.44
CA VAL A 85 62.52 -25.04 -9.66
C VAL A 85 63.12 -23.81 -10.31
N THR A 86 62.89 -22.64 -9.73
CA THR A 86 63.52 -21.40 -10.17
C THR A 86 64.78 -21.15 -9.35
N THR A 87 65.95 -21.38 -9.95
CA THR A 87 67.24 -20.99 -9.39
C THR A 87 67.48 -19.51 -9.64
N ALA A 88 67.33 -18.68 -8.61
CA ALA A 88 67.77 -17.28 -8.68
C ALA A 88 69.25 -17.19 -8.27
N ARG A 89 70.01 -16.37 -8.99
CA ARG A 89 71.39 -16.01 -8.66
C ARG A 89 71.39 -14.56 -8.20
N ASP A 90 71.59 -14.35 -6.89
CA ASP A 90 71.61 -12.99 -6.35
C ASP A 90 72.85 -12.23 -6.85
N GLY A 91 72.65 -10.95 -7.20
CA GLY A 91 73.62 -10.13 -7.91
C GLY A 91 74.38 -9.13 -7.03
N THR A 92 74.16 -9.16 -5.72
CA THR A 92 74.44 -8.05 -4.80
C THR A 92 75.72 -8.26 -3.95
N GLY A 93 76.89 -8.29 -4.60
CA GLY A 93 78.16 -8.24 -3.86
C GLY A 93 79.42 -8.45 -4.70
N ARG A 94 80.40 -7.55 -4.55
CA ARG A 94 81.81 -7.89 -4.79
C ARG A 94 82.36 -8.55 -3.52
N PHE A 95 83.22 -9.56 -3.70
CA PHE A 95 83.79 -10.48 -2.69
C PHE A 95 83.05 -11.82 -2.51
N ALA A 96 83.80 -12.82 -2.03
CA ALA A 96 83.59 -14.23 -2.36
C ALA A 96 82.39 -14.91 -1.67
N GLY A 97 81.51 -15.52 -2.45
CA GLY A 97 80.45 -16.42 -1.96
C GLY A 97 79.31 -16.60 -2.95
N SER A 98 79.38 -17.58 -3.86
CA SER A 98 78.29 -17.87 -4.81
C SER A 98 77.17 -18.68 -4.14
N GLN A 99 76.36 -18.04 -3.31
CA GLN A 99 75.13 -18.64 -2.80
C GLN A 99 74.11 -18.82 -3.94
N PHE A 100 73.58 -20.03 -4.07
CA PHE A 100 72.46 -20.35 -4.94
C PHE A 100 71.20 -20.51 -4.08
N THR A 101 70.13 -19.80 -4.44
CA THR A 101 68.82 -19.98 -3.81
C THR A 101 67.90 -20.73 -4.77
N THR A 102 67.47 -21.92 -4.36
CA THR A 102 66.50 -22.76 -5.07
C THR A 102 65.12 -22.55 -4.48
N GLN A 103 64.33 -21.66 -5.08
CA GLN A 103 62.94 -21.47 -4.67
C GLN A 103 62.04 -22.38 -5.53
N VAL A 104 61.32 -23.29 -4.87
CA VAL A 104 60.31 -24.13 -5.52
C VAL A 104 59.00 -23.36 -5.49
N THR A 105 58.44 -23.03 -6.65
CA THR A 105 57.12 -22.40 -6.74
C THR A 105 56.18 -23.25 -7.60
N SER A 106 55.05 -23.65 -7.01
CA SER A 106 53.98 -24.35 -7.70
C SER A 106 52.90 -23.34 -8.10
N PRO A 107 52.76 -22.97 -9.39
CA PRO A 107 51.63 -22.15 -9.82
C PRO A 107 50.34 -22.98 -9.72
N THR A 108 49.47 -22.64 -8.75
CA THR A 108 48.17 -23.30 -8.57
C THR A 108 47.09 -22.51 -9.34
N PRO A 109 46.60 -22.97 -10.50
CA PRO A 109 45.53 -22.28 -11.23
C PRO A 109 44.19 -22.46 -10.51
N THR A 110 43.81 -21.50 -9.66
CA THR A 110 42.52 -21.51 -8.95
C THR A 110 41.38 -21.11 -9.90
N LEU A 111 40.61 -22.08 -10.38
CA LEU A 111 39.43 -21.83 -11.20
C LEU A 111 38.24 -21.38 -10.32
N GLY A 112 38.23 -20.11 -9.92
CA GLY A 112 37.15 -19.52 -9.13
C GLY A 112 35.88 -19.26 -9.96
N VAL A 113 34.87 -20.13 -9.84
CA VAL A 113 33.54 -19.87 -10.37
C VAL A 113 32.75 -19.04 -9.35
N GLN A 114 32.89 -17.71 -9.43
CA GLN A 114 32.18 -16.79 -8.54
C GLN A 114 30.74 -16.58 -9.02
N MET A 115 29.79 -17.27 -8.38
CA MET A 115 28.36 -17.07 -8.60
C MET A 115 27.81 -16.11 -7.53
N THR A 116 27.82 -14.81 -7.83
CA THR A 116 27.15 -13.79 -7.00
C THR A 116 25.72 -13.57 -7.48
N ASP A 117 24.76 -14.11 -6.75
CA ASP A 117 23.38 -13.61 -6.75
C ASP A 117 23.26 -12.58 -5.61
N GLY A 118 22.87 -11.33 -5.92
CA GLY A 118 23.35 -10.14 -5.18
C GLY A 118 22.26 -9.13 -4.79
N TRP A 119 22.07 -8.93 -3.47
CA TRP A 119 20.69 -8.80 -2.93
C TRP A 119 20.67 -8.51 -1.38
N ASN A 120 20.23 -7.43 -0.66
CA ASN A 120 20.01 -5.97 -0.85
C ASN A 120 18.55 -5.35 -0.83
N GLN A 121 17.70 -5.65 0.19
CA GLN A 121 16.31 -5.07 0.30
C GLN A 121 16.26 -3.59 0.72
N SER A 122 15.28 -2.84 0.21
CA SER A 122 14.81 -1.58 0.81
C SER A 122 13.29 -1.38 0.68
N TRP A 123 12.65 -0.87 1.73
CA TRP A 123 11.21 -0.52 1.76
C TRP A 123 11.06 0.95 2.11
N THR A 124 10.34 1.72 1.30
CA THR A 124 10.07 3.15 1.55
C THR A 124 8.61 3.34 1.97
N MET A 125 8.37 3.33 3.28
CA MET A 125 7.10 3.79 3.86
C MET A 125 7.04 5.31 3.75
N VAL A 126 6.08 5.83 2.98
CA VAL A 126 5.84 7.26 2.85
C VAL A 126 4.63 7.62 3.72
N PRO A 127 4.80 8.38 4.83
CA PRO A 127 3.66 8.85 5.61
C PRO A 127 2.85 9.86 4.79
N LEU A 128 1.53 9.77 4.82
CA LEU A 128 0.67 10.77 4.19
C LEU A 128 0.74 12.06 5.00
N ASN A 129 1.40 13.07 4.45
CA ASN A 129 1.65 14.36 5.11
C ASN A 129 0.82 15.51 4.53
N SER A 130 0.06 15.30 3.45
CA SER A 130 -0.75 16.36 2.85
C SER A 130 -2.09 16.53 3.57
N ALA A 131 -2.39 17.76 3.97
CA ALA A 131 -3.66 18.13 4.59
C ALA A 131 -4.92 17.67 3.80
N PRO A 132 -5.02 17.75 2.45
CA PRO A 132 -6.21 17.30 1.74
C PRO A 132 -6.37 15.77 1.68
N GLN A 133 -5.28 14.98 1.68
CA GLN A 133 -5.39 13.51 1.83
C GLN A 133 -5.89 13.14 3.23
N LEU A 134 -5.30 13.75 4.28
CA LEU A 134 -5.70 13.50 5.66
C LEU A 134 -7.15 13.91 5.94
N ARG A 135 -7.64 15.01 5.35
CA ARG A 135 -9.06 15.40 5.43
C ARG A 135 -10.00 14.45 4.68
N ARG A 136 -9.66 14.01 3.45
CA ARG A 136 -10.45 12.98 2.73
C ARG A 136 -10.57 11.70 3.56
N LEU A 137 -9.44 11.19 4.06
CA LEU A 137 -9.42 10.00 4.90
C LEU A 137 -10.24 10.19 6.17
N ARG A 138 -10.08 11.32 6.89
CA ARG A 138 -10.86 11.62 8.10
C ARG A 138 -12.36 11.60 7.83
N ALA A 139 -12.83 12.35 6.83
CA ALA A 139 -14.25 12.41 6.48
C ALA A 139 -14.79 11.03 6.09
N LEU A 140 -14.01 10.24 5.33
CA LEU A 140 -14.36 8.87 4.94
C LEU A 140 -14.49 7.93 6.15
N TYR A 141 -13.52 7.94 7.07
CA TYR A 141 -13.58 7.18 8.32
C TYR A 141 -14.79 7.60 9.19
N GLN A 142 -15.03 8.90 9.35
CA GLN A 142 -16.15 9.45 10.13
C GLN A 142 -17.52 9.10 9.55
N TYR A 143 -17.65 9.06 8.22
CA TYR A 143 -18.89 8.66 7.56
C TYR A 143 -19.24 7.19 7.83
N VAL A 144 -18.28 6.27 7.73
CA VAL A 144 -18.57 4.84 7.92
C VAL A 144 -18.77 4.43 9.38
N THR A 145 -18.24 5.20 10.34
CA THR A 145 -18.46 5.05 11.79
C THR A 145 -19.65 5.86 12.32
N GLY A 146 -20.23 6.73 11.50
CA GLY A 146 -21.32 7.64 11.90
C GLY A 146 -20.90 8.88 12.68
N THR A 147 -19.60 9.08 12.93
CA THR A 147 -19.06 10.18 13.76
C THR A 147 -18.75 11.45 12.95
N VAL A 148 -19.57 11.75 11.95
CA VAL A 148 -19.49 12.98 11.14
C VAL A 148 -19.70 14.20 12.06
N PRO A 149 -18.79 15.19 12.06
CA PRO A 149 -18.89 16.33 12.97
C PRO A 149 -20.15 17.16 12.69
N HIS A 150 -20.94 17.41 13.73
CA HIS A 150 -22.21 18.13 13.66
C HIS A 150 -22.43 19.03 14.89
N HIS A 151 -23.21 20.10 14.74
CA HIS A 151 -23.57 21.02 15.82
C HIS A 151 -24.69 20.47 16.73
N GLY A 152 -24.46 19.32 17.36
CA GLY A 152 -25.34 18.77 18.39
C GLY A 152 -25.16 17.28 18.65
N THR A 153 -25.76 16.80 19.74
CA THR A 153 -25.76 15.39 20.17
C THR A 153 -26.88 14.54 19.51
N ARG A 154 -27.48 15.02 18.42
CA ARG A 154 -28.58 14.35 17.73
C ARG A 154 -28.05 13.37 16.68
N ASN A 155 -28.64 12.17 16.63
CA ASN A 155 -28.45 11.24 15.51
C ASN A 155 -28.95 11.86 14.20
N LEU A 156 -28.05 11.99 13.23
CA LEU A 156 -28.33 12.46 11.86
C LEU A 156 -29.21 11.45 11.10
N THR A 157 -30.10 11.96 10.23
CA THR A 157 -30.69 11.14 9.16
C THR A 157 -29.64 10.83 8.08
N LEU A 158 -29.96 9.90 7.16
CA LEU A 158 -29.09 9.60 6.03
C LEU A 158 -28.84 10.85 5.17
N GLU A 159 -29.90 11.53 4.73
CA GLU A 159 -29.82 12.77 3.93
C GLU A 159 -29.03 13.89 4.63
N GLU A 160 -29.19 14.08 5.94
CA GLU A 160 -28.41 15.05 6.72
C GLU A 160 -26.91 14.69 6.74
N ALA A 161 -26.58 13.40 6.92
CA ALA A 161 -25.19 12.92 6.95
C ALA A 161 -24.51 12.95 5.57
N GLU A 162 -25.22 12.58 4.51
CA GLU A 162 -24.74 12.65 3.13
C GLU A 162 -24.43 14.10 2.73
N ARG A 163 -25.33 15.04 3.06
CA ARG A 163 -25.12 16.47 2.80
C ARG A 163 -23.89 17.02 3.52
N LEU A 164 -23.68 16.65 4.79
CA LEU A 164 -22.49 17.05 5.55
C LEU A 164 -21.22 16.46 4.95
N PHE A 165 -21.23 15.18 4.54
CA PHE A 165 -20.09 14.53 3.92
C PHE A 165 -19.69 15.16 2.58
N LEU A 166 -20.66 15.46 1.70
CA LEU A 166 -20.42 16.18 0.43
C LEU A 166 -19.74 17.54 0.68
N CYS A 167 -20.05 18.21 1.78
CA CYS A 167 -19.49 19.50 2.13
C CYS A 167 -18.08 19.44 2.73
N GLU A 168 -17.78 18.40 3.53
CA GLU A 168 -16.46 18.24 4.19
C GLU A 168 -15.43 17.56 3.28
N TYR A 169 -15.78 16.49 2.55
CA TYR A 169 -14.85 15.68 1.77
C TYR A 169 -14.18 16.50 0.63
N PRO A 170 -12.86 16.80 0.71
CA PRO A 170 -12.22 17.70 -0.25
C PRO A 170 -11.80 16.96 -1.52
N LEU A 171 -12.65 17.06 -2.54
CA LEU A 171 -12.41 16.55 -3.89
C LEU A 171 -11.21 17.21 -4.58
N GLN A 172 -10.62 16.50 -5.54
CA GLN A 172 -9.36 16.88 -6.17
C GLN A 172 -9.58 17.72 -7.43
N SER A 173 -9.24 19.00 -7.36
CA SER A 173 -9.01 19.85 -8.53
C SER A 173 -7.61 19.62 -9.09
N PHE A 174 -7.46 19.45 -10.42
CA PHE A 174 -6.17 19.73 -11.05
C PHE A 174 -5.76 21.18 -10.79
N ASN A 175 -4.45 21.44 -10.71
CA ASN A 175 -3.92 22.80 -10.59
C ASN A 175 -4.48 23.69 -11.71
N VAL A 176 -4.93 24.90 -11.33
CA VAL A 176 -5.93 25.66 -12.08
C VAL A 176 -5.40 26.19 -13.41
N ALA A 177 -5.54 25.38 -14.46
CA ALA A 177 -5.53 25.82 -15.84
C ALA A 177 -6.99 26.04 -16.29
N PRO A 178 -7.42 27.27 -16.63
CA PRO A 178 -8.82 27.56 -16.96
C PRO A 178 -9.31 26.95 -18.30
N SER A 179 -8.46 26.15 -18.97
CA SER A 179 -8.77 25.40 -20.18
C SER A 179 -8.66 23.87 -20.02
N SER A 180 -8.33 23.35 -18.82
CA SER A 180 -8.45 21.91 -18.57
C SER A 180 -9.92 21.52 -18.40
N GLY A 181 -10.27 20.28 -18.80
CA GLY A 181 -11.64 19.76 -18.81
C GLY A 181 -12.22 19.45 -17.41
N ASN A 182 -12.02 20.35 -16.45
CA ASN A 182 -12.42 20.17 -15.06
C ASN A 182 -13.94 20.33 -14.92
N VAL A 183 -14.55 19.39 -14.21
CA VAL A 183 -15.97 19.42 -13.85
C VAL A 183 -16.18 20.48 -12.77
N THR A 184 -17.16 21.36 -12.96
CA THR A 184 -17.50 22.42 -11.98
C THR A 184 -18.95 22.29 -11.56
N PHE A 185 -19.20 22.13 -10.26
CA PHE A 185 -20.55 22.00 -9.70
C PHE A 185 -20.73 22.76 -8.39
N LYS A 186 -21.97 22.84 -7.94
CA LYS A 186 -22.42 23.61 -6.77
C LYS A 186 -22.99 22.63 -5.75
N ILE A 187 -22.37 22.56 -4.56
CA ILE A 187 -22.91 21.84 -3.40
C ILE A 187 -23.74 22.84 -2.60
N GLU A 188 -24.98 22.52 -2.25
CA GLU A 188 -25.92 23.48 -1.66
C GLU A 188 -26.18 23.24 -0.18
N GLY A 189 -26.07 24.32 0.60
CA GLY A 189 -26.38 24.32 2.03
C GLY A 189 -25.35 23.61 2.90
N CYS A 190 -24.07 23.83 2.61
CA CYS A 190 -23.01 23.52 3.55
C CYS A 190 -23.11 24.42 4.79
N PRO A 191 -22.87 23.90 6.01
CA PRO A 191 -22.76 24.75 7.19
C PRO A 191 -21.55 25.68 7.05
N ASN A 192 -21.73 26.95 7.40
CA ASN A 192 -20.61 27.89 7.52
C ASN A 192 -20.37 28.18 9.00
N ASN A 193 -19.16 27.92 9.49
CA ASN A 193 -18.79 28.16 10.89
C ASN A 193 -19.00 29.62 11.33
N ASN A 194 -18.98 30.57 10.39
CA ASN A 194 -19.14 32.00 10.65
C ASN A 194 -20.59 32.50 10.53
N THR A 195 -21.48 31.78 9.84
CA THR A 195 -22.88 32.17 9.61
C THR A 195 -23.80 30.97 9.73
N ARG A 196 -24.84 31.05 10.56
CA ARG A 196 -25.88 29.99 10.67
C ARG A 196 -26.65 29.74 9.36
N GLU A 197 -26.47 30.61 8.36
CA GLU A 197 -26.97 30.45 7.00
C GLU A 197 -26.17 29.37 6.24
N SER A 198 -26.90 28.44 5.61
CA SER A 198 -26.32 27.35 4.85
C SER A 198 -25.85 27.83 3.47
N GLN A 199 -24.55 27.92 3.23
CA GLN A 199 -23.99 28.49 2.01
C GLN A 199 -23.82 27.45 0.89
N SER A 200 -23.75 27.91 -0.36
CA SER A 200 -23.42 27.05 -1.49
C SER A 200 -21.93 27.11 -1.84
N ARG A 201 -21.27 25.95 -1.89
CA ARG A 201 -19.86 25.81 -2.24
C ARG A 201 -19.72 25.44 -3.72
N ILE A 202 -18.99 26.24 -4.49
CA ILE A 202 -18.55 25.85 -5.83
C ILE A 202 -17.33 24.94 -5.67
N VAL A 203 -17.30 23.82 -6.38
CA VAL A 203 -16.20 22.85 -6.38
C VAL A 203 -15.78 22.58 -7.82
N HIS A 204 -14.47 22.61 -8.06
CA HIS A 204 -13.85 22.21 -9.32
C HIS A 204 -13.16 20.87 -9.09
N VAL A 205 -13.38 19.88 -9.97
CA VAL A 205 -12.88 18.51 -9.80
C VAL A 205 -12.38 17.98 -11.14
N ASP A 206 -11.32 17.18 -11.12
CA ASP A 206 -10.96 16.35 -12.28
C ASP A 206 -12.05 15.28 -12.53
N PRO A 207 -12.61 15.16 -13.75
CA PRO A 207 -13.62 14.16 -14.06
C PRO A 207 -13.22 12.73 -13.66
N THR A 208 -11.92 12.37 -13.67
CA THR A 208 -11.48 11.00 -13.35
C THR A 208 -11.78 10.55 -11.91
N PHE A 209 -11.98 11.48 -10.97
CA PHE A 209 -12.40 11.17 -9.60
C PHE A 209 -13.92 11.20 -9.37
N THR A 210 -14.68 11.64 -10.37
CA THR A 210 -16.16 11.71 -10.33
C THR A 210 -16.86 10.61 -11.14
N GLN A 211 -16.09 9.75 -11.81
CA GLN A 211 -16.58 8.69 -12.69
C GLN A 211 -15.97 7.32 -12.34
N GLY A 212 -16.70 6.25 -12.65
CA GLY A 212 -16.26 4.86 -12.48
C GLY A 212 -16.79 4.20 -11.20
N PRO A 213 -16.43 2.93 -10.94
CA PRO A 213 -16.97 2.18 -9.80
C PRO A 213 -16.43 2.63 -8.43
N THR A 214 -15.28 3.31 -8.41
CA THR A 214 -14.50 3.62 -7.20
C THR A 214 -14.44 5.12 -6.84
N CYS A 215 -15.18 6.00 -7.52
CA CYS A 215 -15.34 7.39 -7.06
C CYS A 215 -16.01 7.39 -5.68
N VAL A 216 -15.57 8.23 -4.74
CA VAL A 216 -16.25 8.42 -3.44
C VAL A 216 -17.45 9.37 -3.58
N ILE A 217 -17.29 10.45 -4.35
CA ILE A 217 -18.39 11.31 -4.80
C ILE A 217 -18.43 11.23 -6.32
N CYS A 218 -19.56 10.78 -6.84
CA CYS A 218 -19.77 10.44 -8.24
C CYS A 218 -20.76 11.42 -8.90
N ILE A 219 -20.75 11.50 -10.23
CA ILE A 219 -21.69 12.31 -11.02
C ILE A 219 -22.19 11.47 -12.20
N ASP A 220 -23.52 11.27 -12.29
CA ASP A 220 -24.15 10.36 -13.25
C ASP A 220 -23.95 10.76 -14.72
N ASP A 221 -24.08 12.06 -15.02
CA ASP A 221 -23.92 12.61 -16.36
C ASP A 221 -23.17 13.95 -16.32
N LEU A 222 -21.95 13.97 -16.87
CA LEU A 222 -21.13 15.18 -17.01
C LEU A 222 -21.65 16.16 -18.07
N ASN A 223 -22.61 15.74 -18.91
CA ASN A 223 -23.23 16.57 -19.95
C ASN A 223 -24.50 17.28 -19.45
N ALA A 224 -24.97 16.96 -18.24
CA ALA A 224 -26.20 17.52 -17.68
C ALA A 224 -26.05 19.03 -17.40
N LYS A 225 -27.07 19.82 -17.76
CA LYS A 225 -27.11 21.28 -17.51
C LYS A 225 -26.95 21.68 -16.04
N GLN A 226 -27.27 20.77 -15.12
CA GLN A 226 -27.02 20.90 -13.70
C GLN A 226 -26.48 19.57 -13.19
N LEU A 227 -25.18 19.54 -12.92
CA LEU A 227 -24.50 18.37 -12.36
C LEU A 227 -24.96 18.13 -10.93
N ARG A 228 -25.19 16.86 -10.59
CA ARG A 228 -25.62 16.43 -9.26
C ARG A 228 -24.57 15.48 -8.68
N PRO A 229 -23.74 15.92 -7.71
CA PRO A 229 -22.85 15.03 -6.99
C PRO A 229 -23.67 14.13 -6.06
N HIS A 230 -23.39 12.83 -6.06
CA HIS A 230 -23.95 11.86 -5.13
C HIS A 230 -22.83 11.04 -4.48
N ILE A 231 -23.06 10.46 -3.30
CA ILE A 231 -22.09 9.57 -2.64
C ILE A 231 -22.23 8.17 -3.22
N ASN A 232 -21.12 7.49 -3.49
CA ASN A 232 -21.13 6.16 -4.10
C ASN A 232 -22.03 5.19 -3.31
N PRO A 233 -23.02 4.52 -3.94
CA PRO A 233 -24.00 3.71 -3.22
C PRO A 233 -23.42 2.48 -2.49
N ASN A 234 -22.16 2.11 -2.75
CA ASN A 234 -21.44 1.09 -1.98
C ASN A 234 -20.82 1.63 -0.66
N LEU A 235 -20.55 2.94 -0.57
CA LEU A 235 -20.09 3.59 0.65
C LEU A 235 -21.30 3.90 1.54
N LYS A 236 -21.59 3.00 2.49
CA LYS A 236 -22.73 3.16 3.41
C LYS A 236 -22.39 4.04 4.62
N TYR A 237 -23.32 4.88 5.05
CA TYR A 237 -23.22 5.64 6.29
C TYR A 237 -23.35 4.72 7.52
N ASN A 238 -22.51 4.91 8.54
CA ASN A 238 -22.63 4.28 9.87
C ASN A 238 -22.82 2.74 9.85
N PHE A 239 -22.12 2.03 8.96
CA PHE A 239 -22.26 0.58 8.80
C PHE A 239 -21.28 -0.25 9.65
N ILE A 240 -20.21 0.39 10.15
CA ILE A 240 -19.22 -0.23 11.04
C ILE A 240 -19.60 0.11 12.48
N ARG A 241 -19.85 -0.90 13.31
CA ARG A 241 -20.21 -0.76 14.73
C ARG A 241 -19.18 -1.43 15.65
N THR A 242 -19.14 -1.04 16.91
CA THR A 242 -18.31 -1.66 17.96
C THR A 242 -19.03 -2.67 18.83
N GLN A 243 -20.36 -2.73 18.74
CA GLN A 243 -21.19 -3.66 19.49
C GLN A 243 -21.86 -4.64 18.53
N LYS A 244 -21.74 -5.94 18.82
CA LYS A 244 -22.42 -6.99 18.06
C LYS A 244 -23.91 -6.97 18.40
N THR A 245 -24.76 -6.88 17.38
CA THR A 245 -26.23 -6.99 17.48
C THR A 245 -26.72 -7.87 16.34
N GLY A 246 -27.82 -8.62 16.53
CA GLY A 246 -28.42 -9.49 15.50
C GLY A 246 -27.41 -10.29 14.65
N ASP A 247 -27.56 -10.19 13.33
CA ASP A 247 -26.75 -10.89 12.32
C ASP A 247 -25.42 -10.19 11.99
N MET A 248 -24.87 -9.38 12.90
CA MET A 248 -23.58 -8.73 12.70
C MET A 248 -22.40 -9.70 12.82
N VAL A 249 -21.44 -9.55 11.91
CA VAL A 249 -20.21 -10.34 11.79
C VAL A 249 -19.00 -9.48 12.13
N GLY A 250 -18.09 -10.01 12.94
CA GLY A 250 -16.81 -9.36 13.25
C GLY A 250 -15.86 -9.37 12.04
N ILE A 251 -15.35 -8.19 11.66
CA ILE A 251 -14.38 -8.02 10.55
C ILE A 251 -12.93 -7.95 11.04
N GLY A 252 -12.72 -7.66 12.32
CA GLY A 252 -11.44 -7.61 13.02
C GLY A 252 -11.50 -6.72 14.27
N SER A 253 -10.35 -6.39 14.83
CA SER A 253 -10.22 -5.58 16.04
C SER A 253 -8.92 -4.78 16.05
N HIS A 254 -8.85 -3.76 16.92
CA HIS A 254 -7.63 -3.03 17.25
C HIS A 254 -7.64 -2.63 18.73
N GLY A 255 -6.61 -3.06 19.48
CA GLY A 255 -6.59 -2.91 20.93
C GLY A 255 -7.75 -3.64 21.58
N THR A 256 -8.57 -2.94 22.35
CA THR A 256 -9.82 -3.44 22.95
C THR A 256 -11.06 -3.22 22.08
N THR A 257 -10.95 -2.52 20.95
CA THR A 257 -12.08 -2.21 20.06
C THR A 257 -12.25 -3.31 19.00
N GLU A 258 -13.38 -4.01 19.05
CA GLU A 258 -13.80 -4.93 17.99
C GLU A 258 -14.69 -4.19 16.97
N PHE A 259 -14.67 -4.65 15.72
CA PHE A 259 -15.43 -4.06 14.61
C PHE A 259 -16.38 -5.05 13.97
N TYR A 260 -17.63 -4.64 13.81
CA TYR A 260 -18.76 -5.44 13.35
C TYR A 260 -19.46 -4.77 12.16
N VAL A 261 -19.94 -5.58 11.20
CA VAL A 261 -20.76 -5.16 10.04
C VAL A 261 -21.93 -6.13 9.85
N CYS A 262 -22.99 -5.73 9.14
CA CYS A 262 -24.11 -6.65 8.83
C CYS A 262 -23.64 -7.84 7.98
N GLY A 263 -23.96 -9.07 8.40
CA GLY A 263 -23.53 -10.29 7.71
C GLY A 263 -24.32 -10.67 6.46
N SER A 264 -25.49 -10.05 6.25
CA SER A 264 -26.42 -10.27 5.14
C SER A 264 -27.26 -9.00 4.93
N PRO A 265 -27.69 -8.65 3.70
CA PRO A 265 -28.64 -7.55 3.45
C PRO A 265 -30.02 -7.77 4.12
N GLU A 266 -30.44 -9.03 4.24
CA GLU A 266 -31.73 -9.41 4.83
C GLU A 266 -31.67 -9.59 6.35
N GLY A 267 -30.48 -9.61 6.94
CA GLY A 267 -30.29 -9.89 8.37
C GLY A 267 -30.86 -8.82 9.31
N ASP A 268 -31.17 -9.23 10.53
CA ASP A 268 -31.53 -8.29 11.59
C ASP A 268 -30.29 -7.51 12.02
N CYS A 269 -30.27 -6.22 11.73
CA CYS A 269 -29.08 -5.38 11.82
C CYS A 269 -29.47 -3.89 11.93
N PRO A 270 -28.81 -3.11 12.82
CA PRO A 270 -29.17 -1.72 13.09
C PRO A 270 -28.84 -0.80 11.90
N ARG A 271 -29.81 -0.66 11.00
CA ARG A 271 -29.84 0.29 9.87
C ARG A 271 -30.36 1.65 10.30
N ILE A 272 -29.97 2.69 9.56
CA ILE A 272 -30.56 4.04 9.69
C ILE A 272 -31.85 4.11 8.84
N ALA A 273 -32.79 4.97 9.22
CA ALA A 273 -33.99 5.19 8.42
C ALA A 273 -33.63 5.58 6.97
N GLN A 274 -34.37 5.06 5.99
CA GLN A 274 -34.13 5.21 4.54
C GLN A 274 -32.85 4.54 4.01
N GLN A 275 -32.10 3.79 4.82
CA GLN A 275 -30.92 3.05 4.37
C GLN A 275 -31.30 1.70 3.76
N ASP A 276 -30.98 1.50 2.47
CA ASP A 276 -31.20 0.23 1.76
C ASP A 276 -30.58 -0.99 2.45
N PRO A 277 -31.11 -2.21 2.24
CA PRO A 277 -30.41 -3.47 2.53
C PRO A 277 -29.02 -3.54 1.89
N PHE A 278 -27.99 -3.99 2.62
CA PHE A 278 -26.64 -4.19 2.07
C PHE A 278 -25.86 -5.31 2.79
N ASP A 279 -24.98 -6.00 2.05
CA ASP A 279 -23.95 -6.86 2.64
C ASP A 279 -22.82 -5.99 3.22
N GLY A 280 -22.66 -6.02 4.54
CA GLY A 280 -21.64 -5.26 5.26
C GLY A 280 -20.22 -5.79 5.02
N ARG A 281 -20.04 -7.06 4.66
CA ARG A 281 -18.73 -7.61 4.26
C ARG A 281 -18.31 -7.03 2.92
N LYS A 282 -19.21 -7.01 1.93
CA LYS A 282 -18.96 -6.36 0.63
C LYS A 282 -18.67 -4.86 0.82
N ALA A 283 -19.52 -4.15 1.57
CA ALA A 283 -19.33 -2.74 1.85
C ALA A 283 -17.99 -2.45 2.56
N PHE A 284 -17.49 -3.36 3.41
CA PHE A 284 -16.16 -3.23 4.00
C PHE A 284 -15.02 -3.47 2.99
N GLY A 285 -15.20 -4.37 2.02
CA GLY A 285 -14.27 -4.54 0.89
C GLY A 285 -14.21 -3.29 0.00
N ASP A 286 -15.37 -2.76 -0.39
CA ASP A 286 -15.48 -1.53 -1.17
C ASP A 286 -14.90 -0.32 -0.40
N PHE A 287 -15.14 -0.23 0.91
CA PHE A 287 -14.54 0.76 1.81
C PHE A 287 -13.01 0.76 1.78
N ILE A 288 -12.37 -0.41 1.78
CA ILE A 288 -10.91 -0.51 1.67
C ILE A 288 -10.42 0.10 0.34
N LEU A 289 -11.15 -0.09 -0.77
CA LEU A 289 -10.82 0.53 -2.06
C LEU A 289 -10.95 2.06 -2.01
N PHE A 290 -11.98 2.60 -1.36
CA PHE A 290 -12.13 4.04 -1.15
C PHE A 290 -11.04 4.63 -0.23
N VAL A 291 -10.57 3.90 0.78
CA VAL A 291 -9.38 4.29 1.57
C VAL A 291 -8.15 4.41 0.68
N TYR A 292 -7.94 3.46 -0.24
CA TYR A 292 -6.82 3.53 -1.21
C TYR A 292 -6.97 4.70 -2.20
N GLU A 293 -8.17 5.04 -2.68
CA GLU A 293 -8.42 6.22 -3.54
C GLU A 293 -8.04 7.52 -2.81
N ALA A 294 -8.59 7.72 -1.60
CA ALA A 294 -8.30 8.87 -0.75
C ALA A 294 -6.81 9.00 -0.38
N ALA A 295 -6.09 7.87 -0.25
CA ALA A 295 -4.67 7.81 0.12
C ALA A 295 -3.69 7.99 -1.05
N THR A 296 -3.94 7.37 -2.21
CA THR A 296 -2.96 7.29 -3.31
C THR A 296 -2.88 8.57 -4.13
N VAL A 297 -4.01 9.25 -4.33
CA VAL A 297 -4.10 10.44 -5.18
C VAL A 297 -3.31 11.59 -4.56
N PRO A 298 -2.24 12.09 -5.21
CA PRO A 298 -1.34 13.06 -4.62
C PRO A 298 -1.98 14.44 -4.52
N SER A 299 -1.71 15.17 -3.43
CA SER A 299 -1.95 16.61 -3.40
C SER A 299 -1.14 17.30 -4.50
N ALA A 300 -1.75 18.23 -5.24
CA ALA A 300 -1.17 18.87 -6.42
C ALA A 300 -0.04 19.89 -6.12
N SER A 301 1.02 19.45 -5.44
CA SER A 301 2.15 20.24 -4.96
C SER A 301 3.50 19.57 -5.23
N GLY A 302 3.69 19.06 -6.44
CA GLY A 302 4.95 18.46 -6.90
C GLY A 302 4.80 17.70 -8.22
N ALA A 303 5.74 17.86 -9.14
CA ALA A 303 5.75 17.17 -10.43
C ALA A 303 6.24 15.70 -10.30
N GLY A 304 5.50 14.89 -9.55
CA GLY A 304 5.78 13.46 -9.33
C GLY A 304 4.94 12.55 -10.24
N ARG A 305 5.56 11.99 -11.28
CA ARG A 305 4.89 11.06 -12.22
C ARG A 305 4.73 9.67 -11.58
N GLN A 306 3.60 9.41 -10.92
CA GLN A 306 3.31 8.10 -10.32
C GLN A 306 3.15 7.01 -11.39
N THR A 307 3.82 5.88 -11.19
CA THR A 307 3.59 4.62 -11.91
C THR A 307 2.51 3.81 -11.20
N GLY A 308 1.29 3.81 -11.74
CA GLY A 308 0.16 3.08 -11.14
C GLY A 308 0.34 1.56 -11.21
N GLY A 309 0.57 0.93 -10.07
CA GLY A 309 0.51 -0.52 -9.93
C GLY A 309 -0.93 -0.99 -9.78
N SER A 310 -1.42 -1.81 -10.70
CA SER A 310 -2.73 -2.44 -10.59
C SER A 310 -2.67 -3.63 -9.64
N PHE A 311 -3.53 -3.65 -8.62
CA PHE A 311 -3.66 -4.77 -7.68
C PHE A 311 -5.01 -5.44 -7.88
N VAL A 312 -4.99 -6.69 -8.36
CA VAL A 312 -6.19 -7.52 -8.53
C VAL A 312 -6.48 -8.26 -7.22
N TYR A 313 -7.58 -7.91 -6.56
CA TYR A 313 -8.06 -8.64 -5.39
C TYR A 313 -8.85 -9.88 -5.82
N SER A 314 -8.28 -11.08 -5.61
CA SER A 314 -9.03 -12.33 -5.64
C SER A 314 -9.69 -12.58 -4.28
N VAL A 315 -11.00 -12.36 -4.21
CA VAL A 315 -11.80 -12.83 -3.07
C VAL A 315 -11.90 -14.36 -3.14
N ARG A 316 -11.74 -15.02 -1.99
CA ARG A 316 -11.99 -16.44 -1.75
C ARG A 316 -12.99 -16.57 -0.60
#